data_AF-A0A258C7I8-F1
#
_entry.id   AF-A0A258C7I8-F1
#
_cell.length_a   1.000
_cell.length_b   1.000
_cell.length_c   1.000
_cell.angle_alpha   90.00
_cell.angle_beta   90.00
_cell.angle_gamma   90.00
#
_symmetry.space_group_name_H-M   'P 1'
#
loop_
_entity.id
_entity.type
_entity.pdbx_description
1 polymer ?
#
loop_
_entity_poly.entity_id
_entity_poly.type
_entity_poly.pdbx_seq_one_letter_code
_entity_poly.pdbx_strand_id
1 'polypeptide(L)'
;GEDRTLLTRTRFALGCWLDQPDVANATFGMGPGAFGHPGAGGCIGFADPQRELAFGFVTNSLGPYVLMDPRAQRLARTVKACLG
;
A
#
# COMPACT_ATOMS: atom_id res chain seq x y z
N GLY A 1 -1.10 5.29 -14.44
CA GLY A 1 -0.55 6.43 -15.17
C GLY A 1 -0.57 7.63 -14.26
N GLU A 2 -0.72 8.82 -14.81
CA GLU A 2 -1.03 10.01 -14.00
C GLU A 2 -2.49 9.94 -13.55
N ASP A 3 -2.70 10.12 -12.24
CA ASP A 3 -4.02 10.19 -11.63
C ASP A 3 -4.43 11.64 -11.44
N ARG A 4 -5.50 12.06 -12.13
CA ARG A 4 -5.98 13.45 -12.08
C ARG A 4 -6.79 13.77 -10.83
N THR A 5 -7.21 12.76 -10.07
CA THR A 5 -7.92 12.95 -8.80
C THR A 5 -6.92 13.03 -7.66
N LEU A 6 -5.97 12.11 -7.63
CA LEU A 6 -4.98 12.02 -6.55
C LEU A 6 -3.71 12.84 -6.82
N LEU A 7 -3.59 13.41 -8.01
CA LEU A 7 -2.49 14.28 -8.43
C LEU A 7 -1.11 13.62 -8.26
N THR A 8 -1.05 12.30 -8.48
CA THR A 8 0.17 11.49 -8.36
C THR A 8 0.14 10.38 -9.40
N ARG A 9 1.26 9.70 -9.60
CA ARG A 9 1.26 8.48 -10.40
C ARG A 9 0.55 7.38 -9.61
N THR A 10 -0.37 6.67 -10.25
CA THR A 10 -1.04 5.46 -9.73
C THR A 10 -0.91 4.30 -10.72
N ARG A 11 -1.11 3.06 -10.24
CA ARG A 11 -1.26 1.88 -11.08
C ARG A 11 -2.47 1.12 -10.56
N PHE A 12 -3.46 0.99 -11.42
CA PHE A 12 -4.67 0.22 -11.14
C PHE A 12 -4.73 -0.98 -12.07
N ALA A 13 -5.23 -2.10 -11.54
CA ALA A 13 -5.65 -3.26 -12.31
C ALA A 13 -7.18 -3.31 -12.37
N LEU A 14 -7.76 -4.52 -12.41
CA LEU A 14 -9.21 -4.74 -12.39
C LEU A 14 -9.80 -4.45 -10.99
N GLY A 15 -9.81 -3.18 -10.59
CA GLY A 15 -10.31 -2.70 -9.30
C GLY A 15 -9.30 -2.70 -8.15
N CYS A 16 -8.17 -3.40 -8.30
CA CYS A 16 -7.09 -3.39 -7.30
C CYS A 16 -6.12 -2.24 -7.55
N TRP A 17 -5.62 -1.67 -6.46
CA TRP A 17 -4.44 -0.82 -6.45
C TRP A 17 -3.19 -1.70 -6.55
N LEU A 18 -2.34 -1.45 -7.54
CA LEU A 18 -1.04 -2.12 -7.66
C LEU A 18 0.03 -1.31 -6.94
N ASP A 19 1.05 -1.97 -6.38
CA ASP A 19 2.13 -1.27 -5.71
C ASP A 19 2.77 -0.22 -6.63
N GLN A 20 3.14 0.90 -6.01
CA GLN A 20 3.75 2.08 -6.60
C GLN A 20 5.19 2.21 -6.09
N PRO A 21 6.11 1.28 -6.45
CA PRO A 21 7.43 1.18 -5.81
C PRO A 21 8.25 2.47 -5.90
N ASP A 22 8.05 3.26 -6.95
CA ASP A 22 8.77 4.52 -7.19
C ASP A 22 8.11 5.75 -6.55
N VAL A 23 6.99 5.58 -5.84
CA VAL A 23 6.23 6.67 -5.21
C VAL A 23 6.23 6.44 -3.69
N ALA A 24 7.14 7.12 -2.99
CA ALA A 24 7.46 6.85 -1.59
C ALA A 24 6.23 6.86 -0.64
N ASN A 25 5.28 7.76 -0.86
CA ASN A 25 4.05 7.88 -0.06
C ASN A 25 2.87 7.02 -0.55
N ALA A 26 3.05 6.22 -1.61
CA ALA A 26 2.02 5.36 -2.19
C ALA A 26 2.43 3.88 -2.27
N THR A 27 3.67 3.54 -1.95
CA THR A 27 4.16 2.16 -1.99
C THR A 27 3.69 1.32 -0.79
N PHE A 28 3.36 0.06 -1.03
CA PHE A 28 3.19 -0.96 0.00
C PHE A 28 4.53 -1.42 0.59
N GLY A 29 5.66 -1.12 -0.07
CA GLY A 29 7.00 -1.55 0.33
C GLY A 29 7.31 -3.01 0.00
N MET A 30 6.40 -3.70 -0.69
CA MET A 30 6.51 -5.12 -0.98
C MET A 30 7.17 -5.39 -2.34
N GLY A 31 6.92 -4.52 -3.33
CA GLY A 31 7.46 -4.64 -4.68
C GLY A 31 6.35 -4.64 -5.73
N PRO A 32 6.71 -4.58 -7.02
CA PRO A 32 5.76 -4.28 -8.11
C PRO A 32 4.65 -5.32 -8.33
N GLY A 33 4.80 -6.53 -7.76
CA GLY A 33 3.81 -7.61 -7.81
C GLY A 33 2.73 -7.56 -6.72
N ALA A 34 2.89 -6.70 -5.71
CA ALA A 34 1.89 -6.56 -4.66
C ALA A 34 0.67 -5.76 -5.11
N PHE A 35 -0.50 -6.14 -4.62
CA PHE A 35 -1.78 -5.52 -4.98
C PHE A 35 -2.76 -5.49 -3.80
N GLY A 36 -3.63 -4.48 -3.74
CA GLY A 36 -4.52 -4.27 -2.61
C GLY A 36 -5.34 -2.99 -2.75
N HIS A 37 -5.60 -2.32 -1.64
CA HIS A 37 -6.26 -1.01 -1.66
C HIS A 37 -5.99 -0.19 -0.36
N PRO A 38 -5.44 1.03 -0.46
CA PRO A 38 -5.41 1.96 0.66
C PRO A 38 -6.81 2.53 0.95
N GLY A 39 -7.14 2.71 2.22
CA GLY A 39 -8.36 3.38 2.68
C GLY A 39 -8.05 4.77 3.22
N ALA A 40 -8.89 5.75 2.88
CA ALA A 40 -8.79 7.10 3.44
C ALA A 40 -8.78 7.04 4.97
N GLY A 41 -7.82 7.72 5.59
CA GLY A 41 -7.63 7.69 7.04
C GLY A 41 -6.59 6.70 7.55
N GLY A 42 -6.07 5.85 6.67
CA GLY A 42 -4.87 5.06 6.91
C GLY A 42 -5.06 3.55 7.04
N CYS A 43 -6.29 3.04 6.95
CA CYS A 43 -6.52 1.60 6.84
C CYS A 43 -5.97 1.07 5.50
N ILE A 44 -5.53 -0.18 5.45
CA ILE A 44 -5.10 -0.82 4.19
C ILE A 44 -5.20 -2.34 4.27
N GLY A 45 -5.49 -2.96 3.12
CA GLY A 45 -5.23 -4.38 2.88
C GLY A 45 -4.50 -4.58 1.55
N PHE A 46 -3.54 -5.51 1.51
CA PHE A 46 -2.87 -5.93 0.27
C PHE A 46 -2.34 -7.38 0.37
N ALA A 47 -1.97 -7.95 -0.76
CA ALA A 47 -1.27 -9.22 -0.88
C ALA A 47 0.05 -9.06 -1.66
N ASP A 48 1.07 -9.83 -1.27
CA ASP A 48 2.31 -10.05 -2.01
C ASP A 48 2.41 -11.54 -2.37
N PRO A 49 2.02 -11.92 -3.61
CA PRO A 49 2.06 -13.32 -4.04
C PRO A 49 3.46 -13.93 -4.06
N GLN A 50 4.52 -13.13 -4.22
CA GLN A 50 5.90 -13.65 -4.26
C GLN A 50 6.33 -14.20 -2.90
N ARG A 51 5.73 -13.69 -1.82
CA ARG A 51 6.01 -14.06 -0.43
C ARG A 51 4.86 -14.85 0.21
N GLU A 52 3.83 -15.19 -0.58
CA GLU A 52 2.61 -15.86 -0.10
C GLU A 52 2.00 -15.16 1.15
N LEU A 53 2.06 -13.82 1.16
CA LEU A 53 1.69 -12.99 2.31
C LEU A 53 0.49 -12.12 1.98
N ALA A 54 -0.45 -12.03 2.92
CA ALA A 54 -1.43 -10.95 2.99
C ALA A 54 -1.17 -10.08 4.22
N PHE A 55 -1.41 -8.78 4.08
CA PHE A 55 -1.25 -7.79 5.15
C PHE A 55 -2.53 -6.95 5.28
N GLY A 56 -2.93 -6.70 6.53
CA GLY A 56 -4.02 -5.80 6.87
C GLY A 56 -3.64 -4.90 8.03
N PHE A 57 -3.90 -3.60 7.88
CA PHE A 57 -3.78 -2.63 8.96
C PHE A 57 -5.09 -1.85 9.07
N VAL A 58 -5.70 -1.90 10.25
CA VAL A 58 -6.97 -1.25 10.54
C VAL A 58 -6.77 -0.36 11.76
N THR A 59 -7.27 0.86 11.71
CA THR A 59 -7.17 1.83 12.80
C THR A 59 -8.47 2.60 12.96
N ASN A 60 -8.79 2.98 14.20
CA ASN A 60 -9.88 3.89 14.52
C ASN A 60 -9.43 5.37 14.53
N SER A 61 -8.14 5.63 14.37
CA SER A 61 -7.56 6.97 14.39
C SER A 61 -7.28 7.43 12.96
N LEU A 62 -8.18 8.26 12.43
CA LEU A 62 -8.14 8.78 11.07
C LEU A 62 -6.96 9.75 10.91
N GLY A 63 -5.94 9.33 10.16
CA GLY A 63 -4.84 10.21 9.76
C GLY A 63 -5.16 11.02 8.50
N PRO A 64 -4.37 12.06 8.17
CA PRO A 64 -4.54 12.85 6.95
C PRO A 64 -4.00 12.13 5.69
N TYR A 65 -4.09 10.80 5.63
CA TYR A 65 -3.49 9.98 4.58
C TYR A 65 -4.57 9.39 3.66
N VAL A 66 -4.45 9.70 2.36
CA VAL A 66 -5.30 9.15 1.28
C VAL A 66 -4.61 8.00 0.54
N LEU A 67 -3.27 8.06 0.45
CA LEU A 67 -2.44 7.00 -0.12
C LEU A 67 -2.01 6.05 1.00
N MET A 68 -0.72 6.04 1.35
CA MET A 68 -0.22 5.18 2.43
C MET A 68 -0.03 5.92 3.75
N ASP A 69 -0.51 5.30 4.82
CA ASP A 69 -0.18 5.71 6.18
C ASP A 69 1.26 5.27 6.54
N PRO A 70 2.12 6.16 7.07
CA PRO A 70 3.47 5.82 7.49
C PRO A 70 3.53 4.70 8.54
N ARG A 71 2.51 4.57 9.39
CA ARG A 71 2.39 3.48 10.38
C ARG A 71 2.21 2.14 9.68
N ALA A 72 1.31 2.07 8.70
CA ALA A 72 1.07 0.88 7.90
C ALA A 72 2.32 0.49 7.08
N GLN A 73 2.98 1.46 6.43
CA GLN A 73 4.21 1.21 5.70
C GLN A 73 5.33 0.68 6.60
N ARG A 74 5.49 1.24 7.81
CA ARG A 74 6.51 0.78 8.76
C ARG A 74 6.27 -0.68 9.13
N LEU A 75 5.02 -1.05 9.45
CA LEU A 75 4.66 -2.42 9.77
C LEU A 75 4.87 -3.36 8.58
N ALA A 76 4.45 -2.98 7.37
CA ALA A 76 4.65 -3.78 6.16
C ALA A 76 6.15 -4.05 5.89
N ARG A 77 7.01 -3.04 6.05
CA ARG A 77 8.47 -3.20 5.93
C ARG A 77 9.05 -4.12 7.00
N THR A 78 8.56 -4.02 8.24
CA THR A 78 8.97 -4.94 9.31
C THR A 78 8.57 -6.38 9.01
N VAL A 79 7.32 -6.61 8.57
CA VAL A 79 6.88 -7.95 8.16
C VAL A 79 7.74 -8.48 7.02
N LYS A 80 8.00 -7.67 6.00
CA LYS A 80 8.90 -8.06 4.90
C LYS A 80 10.29 -8.46 5.38
N ALA A 81 10.89 -7.70 6.31
CA ALA A 81 12.20 -8.01 6.87
C ALA A 81 12.24 -9.33 7.66
N CYS A 82 11.10 -9.75 8.24
CA CYS A 82 11.00 -11.02 8.94
C CYS A 82 10.89 -12.24 8.01
N LEU A 83 10.63 -12.04 6.71
CA LEU A 83 10.43 -13.12 5.73
C LEU A 83 11.71 -13.51 4.96
N GLY A 84 12.84 -12.83 5.20
CA GLY A 84 14.09 -13.00 4.46
C GLY A 84 14.11 -12.30 3.11
#